data_AF-A0A831T9A1-F1
#
_entry.id   AF-A0A831T9A1-F1
#
_cell.length_a   1.000
_cell.length_b   1.000
_cell.length_c   1.000
_cell.angle_alpha   90.00
_cell.angle_beta   90.00
_cell.angle_gamma   90.00
#
_symmetry.space_group_name_H-M   'P 1'
#
loop_
_entity.id
_entity.type
_entity.pdbx_description
1 polymer ?
#
loop_
_entity_poly.entity_id
_entity_poly.type
_entity_poly.pdbx_seq_one_letter_code
_entity_poly.pdbx_strand_id
1 'polypeptide(L)'
;MRGLWNLSRLVATLLLISAVIAGCSRGGASDNQATETGQSNSTEQAGTPTRVAGPAPDPAKVTINDLQMIEEWQNSQIPAYPESSRVRFEPFPSQVENAGMMVFRTDDSPEQVVAFYRGALRALGWEERRADANTVVAERGEAALTVQVNQQEGGTAIVLLLTDAP
;
A
#
# COMPACT_ATOMS: atom_id res chain seq x y z
N MET A 1 -13.64 20.47 -49.75
CA MET A 1 -12.61 21.13 -48.92
C MET A 1 -12.42 20.30 -47.66
N ARG A 2 -11.16 19.90 -47.37
CA ARG A 2 -10.60 19.49 -46.06
C ARG A 2 -11.27 18.28 -45.38
N GLY A 3 -10.62 17.16 -45.07
CA GLY A 3 -9.22 16.75 -45.15
C GLY A 3 -9.10 15.46 -44.32
N LEU A 4 -8.78 14.35 -44.99
CA LEU A 4 -8.44 13.06 -44.37
C LEU A 4 -7.10 13.19 -43.64
N TRP A 5 -7.02 12.70 -42.39
CA TRP A 5 -5.75 12.44 -41.71
C TRP A 5 -5.52 10.93 -41.64
N ASN A 6 -4.74 10.43 -42.60
CA ASN A 6 -3.98 9.20 -42.43
C ASN A 6 -2.61 9.57 -41.88
N LEU A 7 -2.13 8.88 -40.85
CA LEU A 7 -0.70 8.73 -40.63
C LEU A 7 -0.42 7.31 -40.13
N SER A 8 -0.12 6.49 -41.13
CA SER A 8 0.41 5.14 -41.08
C SER A 8 1.76 5.13 -40.34
N ARG A 9 1.92 4.24 -39.35
CA ARG A 9 3.20 3.96 -38.70
C ARG A 9 3.75 2.65 -39.24
N LEU A 10 4.90 2.70 -39.92
CA LEU A 10 5.69 1.53 -40.26
C LEU A 10 7.16 1.92 -40.44
N VAL A 11 8.03 0.92 -40.25
CA VAL A 11 9.49 0.87 -40.43
C VAL A 11 10.28 1.23 -39.16
N ALA A 12 10.62 0.30 -38.26
CA ALA A 12 11.64 -0.79 -38.33
C ALA A 12 13.08 -0.27 -38.49
N THR A 13 14.02 -0.67 -37.61
CA THR A 13 15.33 -1.27 -37.92
C THR A 13 16.13 -1.60 -36.64
N LEU A 14 16.68 -2.82 -36.61
CA LEU A 14 17.57 -3.47 -35.65
C LEU A 14 18.91 -2.73 -35.43
N LEU A 15 19.60 -3.00 -34.30
CA LEU A 15 21.00 -3.48 -34.33
C LEU A 15 21.46 -4.10 -32.99
N LEU A 16 22.05 -5.30 -33.10
CA LEU A 16 22.78 -6.11 -32.13
C LEU A 16 24.17 -5.53 -31.79
N ILE A 17 24.84 -6.12 -30.77
CA ILE A 17 26.30 -6.37 -30.53
C ILE A 17 26.66 -6.03 -29.07
N SER A 18 27.51 -6.69 -28.26
CA SER A 18 28.05 -8.05 -28.07
C SER A 18 28.95 -8.00 -26.82
N ALA A 19 28.87 -9.02 -25.96
CA ALA A 19 29.95 -9.75 -25.24
C ALA A 19 31.07 -9.05 -24.40
N VAL A 20 31.13 -9.48 -23.12
CA VAL A 20 32.30 -9.99 -22.32
C VAL A 20 33.43 -8.99 -21.94
N ILE A 21 33.90 -8.97 -20.67
CA ILE A 21 35.20 -9.52 -20.21
C ILE A 21 35.35 -9.45 -18.67
N ALA A 22 35.92 -10.55 -18.12
CA ALA A 22 36.74 -10.76 -16.91
C ALA A 22 36.19 -10.36 -15.52
N GLY A 23 36.29 -11.16 -14.45
CA GLY A 23 37.20 -12.26 -14.16
C GLY A 23 38.41 -11.78 -13.35
N CYS A 24 38.33 -11.84 -12.02
CA CYS A 24 39.49 -11.86 -11.11
C CYS A 24 39.17 -12.74 -9.88
N SER A 25 39.80 -13.90 -9.83
CA SER A 25 39.89 -14.77 -8.65
C SER A 25 41.15 -14.46 -7.84
N ARG A 26 41.03 -14.39 -6.51
CA ARG A 26 42.10 -14.64 -5.51
C ARG A 26 41.36 -14.76 -4.16
N GLY A 27 41.36 -15.86 -3.43
CA GLY A 27 42.44 -16.82 -3.17
C GLY A 27 42.99 -16.52 -1.77
N GLY A 28 42.57 -17.29 -0.75
CA GLY A 28 43.07 -17.16 0.61
C GLY A 28 42.34 -18.05 1.60
N ALA A 29 42.85 -19.27 1.79
CA ALA A 29 42.47 -20.16 2.89
C ALA A 29 43.10 -19.67 4.19
N SER A 30 42.40 -19.83 5.31
CA SER A 30 43.00 -19.87 6.65
C SER A 30 42.06 -20.65 7.56
N ASP A 31 42.60 -21.73 8.14
CA ASP A 31 41.98 -22.54 9.17
C ASP A 31 42.87 -22.52 10.41
N ASN A 32 42.22 -22.73 11.57
CA ASN A 32 42.76 -22.95 12.93
C ASN A 32 42.96 -21.73 13.87
N GLN A 33 41.85 -21.37 14.52
CA GLN A 33 41.60 -21.49 15.98
C GLN A 33 42.79 -21.55 16.95
N ALA A 34 42.92 -20.56 17.85
CA ALA A 34 43.09 -20.72 19.32
C ALA A 34 43.01 -19.37 20.09
N THR A 35 41.92 -19.24 20.86
CA THR A 35 41.74 -18.74 22.24
C THR A 35 42.13 -17.32 22.73
N GLU A 36 41.10 -16.67 23.29
CA GLU A 36 41.02 -15.77 24.46
C GLU A 36 41.79 -14.44 24.50
N THR A 37 41.02 -13.35 24.44
CA THR A 37 40.86 -12.40 25.56
C THR A 37 39.65 -11.50 25.29
N GLY A 38 38.81 -11.32 26.31
CA GLY A 38 37.58 -10.53 26.21
C GLY A 38 37.85 -9.07 25.91
N GLN A 39 37.12 -8.53 24.93
CA GLN A 39 36.91 -7.09 24.81
C GLN A 39 35.52 -6.87 24.25
N SER A 40 34.65 -6.30 25.10
CA SER A 40 33.32 -5.81 24.75
C SER A 40 33.32 -5.07 23.43
N ASN A 41 32.45 -5.48 22.53
CA ASN A 41 31.84 -4.57 21.56
C ASN A 41 30.36 -4.95 21.49
N SER A 42 29.58 -4.33 22.38
CA SER A 42 28.16 -4.10 22.13
C SER A 42 28.08 -3.14 20.94
N THR A 43 27.97 -3.68 19.73
CA THR A 43 27.45 -2.89 18.62
C THR A 43 25.94 -2.99 18.71
N GLU A 44 25.38 -2.07 19.50
CA GLU A 44 23.96 -1.74 19.51
C GLU A 44 23.60 -1.21 18.11
N GLN A 45 23.33 -2.14 17.20
CA GLN A 45 22.71 -1.84 15.93
C GLN A 45 21.25 -1.55 16.26
N ALA A 46 20.92 -0.25 16.31
CA ALA A 46 19.56 0.24 16.45
C ALA A 46 18.71 -0.25 15.27
N GLY A 47 18.22 -1.48 15.37
CA GLY A 47 17.15 -1.97 14.54
C GLY A 47 15.91 -1.16 14.86
N THR A 48 15.32 -0.52 13.86
CA THR A 48 13.93 -0.06 13.96
C THR A 48 13.11 -1.24 14.47
N PRO A 49 12.35 -1.10 15.58
CA PRO A 49 11.51 -2.20 16.01
C PRO A 49 10.47 -2.41 14.91
N THR A 50 10.65 -3.47 14.12
CA THR A 50 9.59 -3.99 13.26
C THR A 50 8.54 -4.53 14.23
N ARG A 51 7.65 -3.65 14.67
CA ARG A 51 6.48 -4.04 15.46
C ARG A 51 5.73 -5.05 14.61
N VAL A 52 5.80 -6.32 15.00
CA VAL A 52 5.04 -7.39 14.33
C VAL A 52 3.57 -6.97 14.40
N ALA A 53 2.97 -6.73 13.23
CA ALA A 53 1.56 -6.37 13.17
C ALA A 53 0.74 -7.53 13.75
N GLY A 54 -0.20 -7.20 14.64
CA GLY A 54 -1.12 -8.19 15.20
C GLY A 54 -2.03 -8.79 14.11
N PRO A 55 -2.75 -9.87 14.41
CA PRO A 55 -3.75 -10.41 13.51
C PRO A 55 -4.85 -9.36 13.22
N ALA A 56 -5.48 -9.46 12.05
CA ALA A 56 -6.60 -8.60 11.69
C ALA A 56 -7.83 -8.89 12.58
N PRO A 57 -8.52 -7.88 13.12
CA PRO A 57 -9.77 -8.05 13.84
C PRO A 57 -10.89 -8.54 12.93
N ASP A 58 -11.87 -9.26 13.48
CA ASP A 58 -12.99 -9.78 12.69
C ASP A 58 -13.76 -8.66 11.96
N PRO A 59 -14.21 -8.88 10.71
CA PRO A 59 -14.97 -7.88 9.96
C PRO A 59 -16.25 -7.49 10.69
N ALA A 60 -16.49 -6.18 10.83
CA ALA A 60 -17.74 -5.67 11.38
C ALA A 60 -18.93 -6.03 10.47
N LYS A 61 -20.11 -6.21 11.07
CA LYS A 61 -21.36 -6.32 10.31
C LYS A 61 -21.79 -4.92 9.89
N VAL A 62 -21.79 -4.66 8.59
CA VAL A 62 -22.12 -3.36 8.01
C VAL A 62 -23.26 -3.52 7.03
N THR A 63 -24.25 -2.63 7.09
CA THR A 63 -25.33 -2.55 6.09
C THR A 63 -24.95 -1.53 5.04
N ILE A 64 -25.09 -1.88 3.75
CA ILE A 64 -24.73 -0.99 2.63
C ILE A 64 -25.49 0.35 2.68
N ASN A 65 -26.76 0.33 3.12
CA ASN A 65 -27.59 1.54 3.19
C ASN A 65 -27.11 2.56 4.23
N ASP A 66 -26.30 2.12 5.20
CA ASP A 66 -25.77 2.98 6.27
C ASP A 66 -24.39 3.55 5.89
N LEU A 67 -23.84 3.15 4.75
CA LEU A 67 -22.53 3.60 4.29
C LEU A 67 -22.63 4.91 3.53
N GLN A 68 -21.94 5.92 4.04
CA GLN A 68 -21.66 7.14 3.29
C GLN A 68 -20.42 6.94 2.42
N MET A 69 -20.53 7.22 1.13
CA MET A 69 -19.38 7.20 0.22
C MET A 69 -18.57 8.49 0.35
N ILE A 70 -17.26 8.36 0.20
CA ILE A 70 -16.35 9.49 0.00
C ILE A 70 -16.71 10.20 -1.30
N GLU A 71 -16.95 11.50 -1.26
CA GLU A 71 -17.49 12.25 -2.39
C GLU A 71 -16.67 12.11 -3.68
N GLU A 72 -15.35 12.26 -3.58
CA GLU A 72 -14.44 12.18 -4.72
C GLU A 72 -14.28 10.75 -5.25
N TRP A 73 -14.63 9.74 -4.44
CA TRP A 73 -14.48 8.32 -4.73
C TRP A 73 -15.81 7.56 -4.78
N GLN A 74 -16.92 8.27 -5.04
CA GLN A 74 -18.26 7.66 -5.15
C GLN A 74 -18.33 6.60 -6.25
N ASN A 75 -17.67 6.84 -7.39
CA ASN A 75 -17.64 5.89 -8.51
C ASN A 75 -16.88 4.60 -8.16
N SER A 76 -15.83 4.74 -7.35
CA SER A 76 -15.11 3.61 -6.75
C SER A 76 -15.84 3.04 -5.53
N GLN A 77 -16.97 3.61 -5.10
CA GLN A 77 -17.73 3.23 -3.91
C GLN A 77 -16.81 2.98 -2.69
N ILE A 78 -15.94 3.95 -2.37
CA ILE A 78 -15.11 3.88 -1.17
C ILE A 78 -15.89 4.49 0.00
N PRO A 79 -16.17 3.74 1.08
CA PRO A 79 -16.89 4.27 2.22
C PRO A 79 -16.02 5.23 3.04
N ALA A 80 -16.62 6.33 3.49
CA ALA A 80 -16.06 7.16 4.54
C ALA A 80 -16.19 6.43 5.88
N TYR A 81 -15.21 6.59 6.77
CA TYR A 81 -15.35 6.11 8.13
C TYR A 81 -16.34 7.00 8.89
N PRO A 82 -17.33 6.46 9.61
CA PRO A 82 -18.34 7.24 10.33
C PRO A 82 -17.71 8.24 11.30
N GLU A 83 -18.29 9.45 11.39
CA GLU A 83 -17.84 10.53 12.29
C GLU A 83 -16.37 10.97 12.11
N SER A 84 -15.68 10.48 11.07
CA SER A 84 -14.30 10.89 10.80
C SER A 84 -14.26 12.27 10.14
N SER A 85 -13.22 13.03 10.48
CA SER A 85 -12.94 14.32 9.86
C SER A 85 -11.84 14.18 8.82
N ARG A 86 -12.08 14.68 7.60
CA ARG A 86 -11.06 14.74 6.54
C ARG A 86 -9.98 15.74 6.92
N VAL A 87 -8.72 15.31 6.80
CA VAL A 87 -7.53 16.15 7.00
C VAL A 87 -6.98 16.63 5.67
N ARG A 88 -6.88 15.74 4.68
CA ARG A 88 -6.15 15.99 3.43
C ARG A 88 -6.59 15.06 2.31
N PHE A 89 -6.57 15.56 1.07
CA PHE A 89 -6.68 14.77 -0.15
C PHE A 89 -5.58 15.20 -1.13
N GLU A 90 -4.86 14.24 -1.70
CA GLU A 90 -3.82 14.44 -2.69
C GLU A 90 -4.04 13.48 -3.87
N PRO A 91 -4.53 13.97 -5.03
CA PRO A 91 -4.79 13.13 -6.19
C PRO A 91 -3.51 12.79 -6.96
N PHE A 92 -3.51 11.63 -7.63
CA PHE A 92 -2.43 11.17 -8.50
C PHE A 92 -2.96 10.86 -9.92
N PRO A 93 -2.12 10.95 -10.97
CA PRO A 93 -2.47 10.43 -12.29
C PRO A 93 -2.69 8.92 -12.24
N SER A 94 -3.84 8.44 -12.70
CA SER A 94 -4.28 7.04 -12.67
C SER A 94 -5.41 6.81 -13.67
N GLN A 95 -5.70 5.54 -13.99
CA GLN A 95 -6.89 5.16 -14.76
C GLN A 95 -8.15 5.16 -13.88
N VAL A 96 -7.98 4.95 -12.57
CA VAL A 96 -9.05 5.10 -11.58
C VAL A 96 -9.33 6.59 -11.36
N GLU A 97 -10.59 6.97 -11.51
CA GLU A 97 -11.02 8.35 -11.34
C GLU A 97 -10.71 8.88 -9.93
N ASN A 98 -10.09 10.05 -9.86
CA ASN A 98 -9.68 10.72 -8.63
C ASN A 98 -8.79 9.87 -7.70
N ALA A 99 -8.09 8.85 -8.24
CA ALA A 99 -7.12 8.09 -7.46
C ALA A 99 -6.14 9.01 -6.71
N GLY A 100 -5.67 8.56 -5.57
CA GLY A 100 -4.89 9.41 -4.69
C GLY A 100 -4.83 8.90 -3.27
N MET A 101 -4.32 9.77 -2.41
CA MET A 101 -4.26 9.56 -0.97
C MET A 101 -5.27 10.46 -0.27
N MET A 102 -6.07 9.89 0.63
CA MET A 102 -6.90 10.64 1.57
C MET A 102 -6.50 10.32 3.01
N VAL A 103 -6.48 11.35 3.85
CA VAL A 103 -6.21 11.21 5.28
C VAL A 103 -7.42 11.71 6.06
N PHE A 104 -7.88 10.87 6.99
CA PHE A 104 -8.95 11.19 7.95
C PHE A 104 -8.45 11.02 9.38
N ARG A 105 -9.19 11.59 10.33
CA ARG A 105 -9.01 11.36 11.78
C ARG A 105 -10.32 10.95 12.42
N THR A 106 -10.22 10.08 13.41
CA THR A 106 -11.32 9.66 14.30
C THR A 106 -10.79 9.46 15.72
N ASP A 107 -11.66 9.52 16.72
CA ASP A 107 -11.34 9.18 18.10
C ASP A 107 -11.44 7.66 18.38
N ASP A 108 -12.01 6.90 17.43
CA ASP A 108 -12.10 5.44 17.53
C ASP A 108 -10.73 4.75 17.47
N SER A 109 -10.66 3.53 18.00
CA SER A 109 -9.45 2.73 18.00
C SER A 109 -9.07 2.20 16.60
N PRO A 110 -7.78 1.89 16.36
CA PRO A 110 -7.36 1.26 15.11
C PRO A 110 -8.09 -0.05 14.80
N GLU A 111 -8.40 -0.83 15.84
CA GLU A 111 -9.13 -2.10 15.72
C GLU A 111 -10.54 -1.89 15.14
N GLN A 112 -11.27 -0.90 15.65
CA GLN A 112 -12.60 -0.55 15.14
C GLN A 112 -12.55 -0.09 13.68
N VAL A 113 -11.55 0.73 13.33
CA VAL A 113 -11.36 1.20 11.96
C VAL A 113 -11.07 0.05 11.00
N VAL A 114 -10.16 -0.85 11.35
CA VAL A 114 -9.85 -2.02 10.52
C VAL A 114 -11.06 -2.94 10.39
N ALA A 115 -11.74 -3.26 11.49
CA ALA A 115 -12.95 -4.09 11.47
C ALA A 115 -14.04 -3.50 10.58
N PHE A 116 -14.25 -2.18 10.64
CA PHE A 116 -15.17 -1.46 9.76
C PHE A 116 -14.80 -1.63 8.29
N TYR A 117 -13.56 -1.29 7.90
CA TYR A 117 -13.18 -1.32 6.48
C TYR A 117 -13.23 -2.75 5.93
N ARG A 118 -12.84 -3.76 6.70
CA ARG A 118 -13.00 -5.16 6.27
C ARG A 118 -14.47 -5.52 6.01
N GLY A 119 -15.37 -5.10 6.89
CA GLY A 119 -16.81 -5.35 6.78
C GLY A 119 -17.45 -4.60 5.61
N ALA A 120 -17.20 -3.28 5.54
CA ALA A 120 -17.77 -2.39 4.54
C ALA A 120 -17.29 -2.73 3.12
N LEU A 121 -15.99 -2.95 2.93
CA LEU A 121 -15.42 -3.30 1.62
C LEU A 121 -15.99 -4.64 1.13
N ARG A 122 -16.07 -5.65 2.01
CA ARG A 122 -16.71 -6.94 1.68
C ARG A 122 -18.17 -6.77 1.27
N ALA A 123 -18.94 -5.97 2.01
CA ALA A 123 -20.34 -5.71 1.68
C ALA A 123 -20.51 -5.01 0.32
N LEU A 124 -19.54 -4.18 -0.06
CA LEU A 124 -19.48 -3.46 -1.34
C LEU A 124 -18.84 -4.27 -2.48
N GLY A 125 -18.57 -5.57 -2.27
CA GLY A 125 -18.03 -6.46 -3.29
C GLY A 125 -16.55 -6.25 -3.61
N TRP A 126 -15.79 -5.61 -2.73
CA TRP A 126 -14.33 -5.58 -2.80
C TRP A 126 -13.74 -6.90 -2.30
N GLU A 127 -12.71 -7.39 -2.98
CA GLU A 127 -11.96 -8.59 -2.60
C GLU A 127 -10.84 -8.22 -1.63
N GLU A 128 -10.93 -8.66 -0.37
CA GLU A 128 -9.83 -8.51 0.60
C GLU A 128 -8.64 -9.37 0.17
N ARG A 129 -7.51 -8.72 -0.16
CA ARG A 129 -6.24 -9.38 -0.52
C ARG A 129 -5.38 -9.65 0.71
N ARG A 130 -5.38 -8.72 1.66
CA ARG A 130 -4.57 -8.78 2.87
C ARG A 130 -5.21 -7.95 3.97
N ALA A 131 -5.14 -8.42 5.21
CA ALA A 131 -5.43 -7.60 6.38
C ALA A 131 -4.52 -7.97 7.55
N ASP A 132 -4.21 -6.98 8.39
CA ASP A 132 -3.57 -7.12 9.70
C ASP A 132 -4.21 -6.14 10.70
N ALA A 133 -3.66 -6.02 11.91
CA ALA A 133 -4.19 -5.14 12.94
C ALA A 133 -4.29 -3.65 12.56
N ASN A 134 -3.56 -3.19 11.53
CA ASN A 134 -3.49 -1.78 11.14
C ASN A 134 -3.69 -1.56 9.63
N THR A 135 -3.81 -2.62 8.83
CA THR A 135 -3.88 -2.51 7.37
C THR A 135 -5.00 -3.36 6.78
N VAL A 136 -5.69 -2.82 5.77
CA VAL A 136 -6.55 -3.57 4.87
C VAL A 136 -6.13 -3.26 3.43
N VAL A 137 -5.94 -4.29 2.63
CA VAL A 137 -5.70 -4.17 1.18
C VAL A 137 -6.83 -4.92 0.48
N ALA A 138 -7.54 -4.23 -0.41
CA ALA A 138 -8.64 -4.81 -1.16
C ALA A 138 -8.63 -4.33 -2.62
N GLU A 139 -9.20 -5.13 -3.52
CA GLU A 139 -9.28 -4.84 -4.95
C GLU A 139 -10.70 -4.97 -5.46
N ARG A 140 -11.03 -4.19 -6.50
CA ARG A 140 -12.29 -4.30 -7.23
C ARG A 140 -12.16 -3.76 -8.65
N GLY A 141 -12.23 -4.65 -9.63
CA GLY A 141 -12.00 -4.29 -11.03
C GLY A 141 -10.60 -3.72 -11.22
N GLU A 142 -10.51 -2.51 -11.76
CA GLU A 142 -9.25 -1.81 -12.03
C GLU A 142 -8.69 -1.04 -10.82
N ALA A 143 -9.38 -1.08 -9.66
CA ALA A 143 -9.00 -0.31 -8.49
C ALA A 143 -8.43 -1.18 -7.35
N ALA A 144 -7.37 -0.69 -6.72
CA ALA A 144 -6.83 -1.20 -5.46
C ALA A 144 -6.95 -0.13 -4.37
N LEU A 145 -7.45 -0.54 -3.20
CA LEU A 145 -7.53 0.29 -2.01
C LEU A 145 -6.61 -0.28 -0.93
N THR A 146 -5.72 0.56 -0.43
CA THR A 146 -4.97 0.30 0.81
C THR A 146 -5.47 1.24 1.91
N VAL A 147 -5.91 0.67 3.02
CA VAL A 147 -6.28 1.37 4.26
C VAL A 147 -5.16 1.12 5.25
N GLN A 148 -4.49 2.18 5.71
CA GLN A 148 -3.51 2.13 6.80
C GLN A 148 -4.01 2.94 7.98
N VAL A 149 -3.90 2.37 9.16
CA VAL A 149 -4.45 2.93 10.38
C VAL A 149 -3.33 3.12 11.39
N ASN A 150 -3.17 4.34 11.88
CA ASN A 150 -2.10 4.69 12.80
C ASN A 150 -2.67 5.39 14.03
N GLN A 151 -2.50 4.79 15.21
CA GLN A 151 -2.77 5.49 16.46
C GLN A 151 -1.79 6.65 16.60
N GLN A 152 -2.32 7.84 16.90
CA GLN A 152 -1.54 9.04 17.16
C GLN A 152 -2.03 9.72 18.45
N GLU A 153 -1.31 10.75 18.87
CA GLU A 153 -1.77 11.63 19.93
C GLU A 153 -3.01 12.41 19.45
N GLY A 154 -4.10 12.34 20.21
CA GLY A 154 -5.39 12.94 19.82
C GLY A 154 -6.17 12.15 18.77
N GLY A 155 -6.03 10.82 18.72
CA GLY A 155 -6.92 9.93 17.97
C GLY A 155 -6.19 9.03 16.95
N THR A 156 -6.97 8.41 16.08
CA THR A 156 -6.50 7.50 15.04
C THR A 156 -6.50 8.19 13.69
N ALA A 157 -5.36 8.14 13.00
CA ALA A 157 -5.24 8.56 11.61
C ALA A 157 -5.57 7.40 10.68
N ILE A 158 -6.42 7.67 9.68
CA ILE A 158 -6.82 6.73 8.64
C ILE A 158 -6.24 7.24 7.33
N VAL A 159 -5.31 6.50 6.73
CA VAL A 159 -4.75 6.80 5.42
C VAL A 159 -5.36 5.83 4.42
N LEU A 160 -6.09 6.37 3.47
CA LEU A 160 -6.64 5.65 2.33
C LEU A 160 -5.79 5.96 1.11
N LEU A 161 -5.35 4.93 0.41
CA LEU A 161 -4.62 5.03 -0.84
C LEU A 161 -5.40 4.26 -1.90
N LEU A 162 -5.95 4.98 -2.87
CA LEU A 162 -6.66 4.43 -4.02
C LEU A 162 -5.74 4.53 -5.25
N THR A 163 -5.49 3.41 -5.91
CA THR A 163 -4.61 3.31 -7.09
C THR A 163 -5.20 2.36 -8.13
N ASP A 164 -4.52 2.25 -9.28
CA ASP A 164 -4.73 1.15 -10.22
C ASP A 164 -4.42 -0.20 -9.54
N ALA A 165 -5.20 -1.23 -9.84
CA ALA A 165 -4.94 -2.61 -9.43
C ALA A 165 -3.74 -3.19 -10.21
N PRO A 166 -2.95 -4.10 -9.59
CA PRO A 166 -1.77 -4.71 -10.21
C PRO A 166 -2.08 -5.69 -11.35
#